data_AF-A0A7V2W7F6-F1
#
_entry.id   AF-A0A7V2W7F6-F1
#
_cell.length_a   1.000
_cell.length_b   1.000
_cell.length_c   1.000
_cell.angle_alpha   90.00
_cell.angle_beta   90.00
_cell.angle_gamma   90.00
#
_symmetry.space_group_name_H-M   'P 1'
#
loop_
_entity.id
_entity.type
_entity.pdbx_description
1 polymer ?
#
loop_
_entity_poly.entity_id
_entity_poly.type
_entity_poly.pdbx_seq_one_letter_code
_entity_poly.pdbx_strand_id
1 'polypeptide(L)'
;MKTDNERLKVILHDAKLICFSKFHLVQAKFGETNAEVAAIKKEMDGVIGHFDNPALWLSPIPFDEDKLTDFFIKIDGDDPADLPVFLLHMRSFIGYLDEKVLKKPLAEMEATDTSHFNAKVLDALTQVQRNTGGRKVFFKNNGTDVDAHPDFIPLQEEQRPVIAEYRRVLASNEVDAVESDVLIFKRIGEAIQQAVVLAKFFALYKKFTTTMKNKLPAEPAPPTA
;
A
#
# COMPACT_ATOMS: atom_id res chain seq x y z
N MET A 1 21.48 5.19 1.87
CA MET A 1 20.83 5.53 3.16
C MET A 1 19.53 4.77 3.21
N LYS A 2 19.28 3.97 4.26
CA LYS A 2 17.96 3.38 4.47
C LYS A 2 16.97 4.51 4.70
N THR A 3 15.79 4.45 4.10
CA THR A 3 14.73 5.42 4.39
C THR A 3 14.28 5.26 5.86
N ASP A 4 13.75 6.30 6.50
CA ASP A 4 13.31 6.23 7.90
C ASP A 4 12.30 5.08 8.12
N ASN A 5 11.46 4.79 7.12
CA ASN A 5 10.52 3.66 7.15
C ASN A 5 11.21 2.29 7.12
N GLU A 6 12.30 2.13 6.38
CA GLU A 6 13.07 0.87 6.38
C GLU A 6 13.74 0.62 7.73
N ARG A 7 14.20 1.68 8.41
CA ARG A 7 14.76 1.57 9.77
C ARG A 7 13.68 1.19 10.77
N LEU A 8 12.54 1.88 10.73
CA LEU A 8 11.40 1.57 11.61
C LEU A 8 10.90 0.14 11.39
N LYS A 9 10.84 -0.36 10.14
CA LYS A 9 10.45 -1.74 9.85
C LYS A 9 11.39 -2.77 10.48
N VAL A 10 12.70 -2.53 10.45
CA VAL A 10 13.68 -3.41 11.11
C VAL A 10 13.46 -3.39 12.62
N ILE A 11 13.36 -2.20 13.21
CA ILE A 11 13.17 -2.03 14.66
C ILE A 11 11.85 -2.69 15.13
N LEU A 12 10.76 -2.51 14.39
CA LEU A 12 9.48 -3.15 14.71
C LEU A 12 9.52 -4.66 14.53
N HIS A 13 10.32 -5.18 13.59
CA HIS A 13 10.50 -6.62 13.48
C HIS A 13 11.19 -7.18 14.73
N ASP A 14 12.27 -6.55 15.18
CA ASP A 14 12.97 -6.94 16.40
C ASP A 14 12.06 -6.79 17.63
N ALA A 15 11.27 -5.71 17.69
CA ALA A 15 10.26 -5.48 18.72
C ALA A 15 9.23 -6.61 18.77
N LYS A 16 8.66 -7.00 17.61
CA LYS A 16 7.70 -8.10 17.52
C LYS A 16 8.34 -9.39 18.08
N LEU A 17 9.58 -9.70 17.73
CA LEU A 17 10.27 -10.90 18.22
C LEU A 17 10.46 -10.89 19.74
N ILE A 18 10.99 -9.80 20.31
CA ILE A 18 11.25 -9.67 21.75
C ILE A 18 9.94 -9.71 22.54
N CYS A 19 8.97 -8.87 22.15
CA CYS A 19 7.69 -8.77 22.84
C CYS A 19 6.89 -10.07 22.76
N PHE A 20 6.84 -10.72 21.59
CA PHE A 20 6.15 -12.01 21.45
C PHE A 20 6.86 -13.13 22.21
N SER A 21 8.19 -13.18 22.19
CA SER A 21 8.94 -14.16 22.97
C SER A 21 8.64 -14.02 24.47
N LYS A 22 8.70 -12.79 25.00
CA LYS A 22 8.39 -12.53 26.41
C LYS A 22 6.93 -12.82 26.74
N PHE A 23 6.00 -12.39 25.88
CA PHE A 23 4.58 -12.69 26.02
C PHE A 23 4.33 -14.19 26.10
N HIS A 24 4.97 -15.01 25.26
CA HIS A 24 4.81 -16.47 25.32
C HIS A 24 5.32 -17.08 26.63
N LEU A 25 6.38 -16.54 27.22
CA LEU A 25 6.86 -16.98 28.54
C LEU A 25 5.83 -16.67 29.64
N VAL A 26 5.25 -15.46 29.61
CA VAL A 26 4.19 -15.05 30.54
C VAL A 26 2.93 -15.91 30.32
N GLN A 27 2.53 -16.12 29.07
CA GLN A 27 1.38 -16.94 28.70
C GLN A 27 1.54 -18.40 29.15
N ALA A 28 2.73 -18.98 28.99
CA ALA A 28 3.03 -20.34 29.46
C ALA A 28 2.93 -20.46 30.99
N LYS A 29 3.18 -19.36 31.72
CA LYS A 29 3.17 -19.34 33.19
C LYS A 29 1.79 -19.09 33.78
N PHE A 30 1.03 -18.15 33.22
CA PHE A 30 -0.28 -17.73 33.74
C PHE A 30 -1.47 -18.38 33.02
N GLY A 31 -1.24 -18.98 31.85
CA GLY A 31 -2.26 -19.60 31.01
C GLY A 31 -2.95 -18.61 30.06
N GLU A 32 -3.41 -19.13 28.92
CA GLU A 32 -4.07 -18.33 27.88
C GLU A 32 -5.44 -17.77 28.31
N THR A 33 -6.08 -18.40 29.29
CA THR A 33 -7.38 -18.00 29.83
C THR A 33 -7.28 -16.94 30.93
N ASN A 34 -6.06 -16.56 31.33
CA ASN A 34 -5.86 -15.44 32.25
C ASN A 34 -6.37 -14.14 31.59
N ALA A 35 -7.28 -13.44 32.28
CA ALA A 35 -7.96 -12.28 31.72
C ALA A 35 -7.00 -11.16 31.30
N GLU A 36 -5.93 -10.91 32.07
CA GLU A 36 -4.97 -9.86 31.75
C GLU A 36 -4.04 -10.25 30.60
N VAL A 37 -3.63 -11.52 30.53
CA VAL A 37 -2.85 -12.06 29.41
C VAL A 37 -3.65 -12.02 28.11
N ALA A 38 -4.94 -12.37 28.16
CA ALA A 38 -5.82 -12.28 27.00
C ALA A 38 -6.07 -10.82 26.57
N ALA A 39 -6.23 -9.91 27.53
CA ALA A 39 -6.41 -8.49 27.25
C ALA A 39 -5.18 -7.87 26.57
N ILE A 40 -3.97 -8.09 27.12
CA ILE A 40 -2.76 -7.53 26.54
C ILE A 40 -2.45 -8.12 25.15
N LYS A 41 -2.80 -9.39 24.92
CA LYS A 41 -2.71 -10.00 23.58
C LYS A 41 -3.58 -9.26 22.57
N LYS A 42 -4.83 -8.97 22.95
CA LYS A 42 -5.77 -8.24 22.08
C LYS A 42 -5.30 -6.82 21.79
N GLU A 43 -4.79 -6.11 22.80
CA GLU A 43 -4.20 -4.77 22.64
C GLU A 43 -2.99 -4.81 21.68
N MET A 44 -2.11 -5.79 21.87
CA MET A 44 -0.93 -6.00 21.04
C MET A 44 -1.30 -6.30 19.58
N ASP A 45 -2.20 -7.25 19.35
CA ASP A 45 -2.65 -7.62 18.00
C ASP A 45 -3.33 -6.43 17.28
N GLY A 46 -4.10 -5.61 18.02
CA GLY A 46 -4.72 -4.41 17.48
C GLY A 46 -3.71 -3.37 17.00
N VAL A 47 -2.78 -2.96 17.87
CA VAL A 47 -1.81 -1.90 17.56
C VAL A 47 -0.73 -2.39 16.58
N ILE A 48 -0.20 -3.60 16.79
CA ILE A 48 0.83 -4.17 15.93
C ILE A 48 0.27 -4.51 14.54
N GLY A 49 -1.00 -4.91 14.45
CA GLY A 49 -1.65 -5.24 13.18
C GLY A 49 -1.74 -4.05 12.21
N HIS A 50 -1.79 -2.82 12.69
CA HIS A 50 -1.77 -1.63 11.83
C HIS A 50 -0.49 -1.54 10.97
N PHE A 51 0.64 -2.02 11.47
CA PHE A 51 1.91 -2.04 10.75
C PHE A 51 1.94 -3.05 9.60
N ASP A 52 0.98 -3.96 9.53
CA ASP A 52 0.86 -4.88 8.40
C ASP A 52 0.11 -4.23 7.21
N ASN A 53 -0.50 -3.05 7.41
CA ASN A 53 -1.13 -2.27 6.35
C ASN A 53 -0.07 -1.63 5.43
N PRO A 54 0.00 -2.00 4.13
CA PRO A 54 0.96 -1.42 3.20
C PRO A 54 0.84 0.10 3.06
N ALA A 55 -0.36 0.65 3.24
CA ALA A 55 -0.64 2.08 3.07
C ALA A 55 0.00 2.95 4.17
N LEU A 56 0.21 2.40 5.37
CA LEU A 56 0.88 3.11 6.47
C LEU A 56 2.31 3.52 6.11
N TRP A 57 2.97 2.71 5.27
CA TRP A 57 4.38 2.88 4.91
C TRP A 57 4.61 3.82 3.74
N LEU A 58 3.55 4.43 3.21
CA LEU A 58 3.61 5.31 2.05
C LEU A 58 4.21 6.68 2.39
N SER A 59 4.10 7.10 3.64
CA SER A 59 4.70 8.34 4.16
C SER A 59 5.75 8.03 5.22
N PRO A 60 6.80 8.87 5.37
CA PRO A 60 7.75 8.74 6.47
C PRO A 60 7.03 8.79 7.81
N ILE A 61 7.22 7.76 8.63
CA ILE A 61 6.66 7.68 9.97
C ILE A 61 7.70 8.23 10.93
N PRO A 62 7.44 9.35 11.64
CA PRO A 62 8.36 9.83 12.65
C PRO A 62 8.39 8.86 13.83
N PHE A 63 9.58 8.51 14.29
CA PHE A 63 9.77 7.66 15.47
C PHE A 63 11.05 8.03 16.21
N ASP A 64 11.11 7.65 17.49
CA ASP A 64 12.29 7.81 18.34
C ASP A 64 12.90 6.42 18.56
N GLU A 65 14.06 6.19 17.93
CA GLU A 65 14.77 4.91 17.97
C GLU A 65 15.26 4.56 19.38
N ASP A 66 15.76 5.56 20.12
CA ASP A 66 16.27 5.37 21.47
C ASP A 66 15.13 4.98 22.40
N LYS A 67 13.97 5.64 22.30
CA LYS A 67 12.80 5.27 23.10
C LYS A 67 12.26 3.88 22.79
N LEU A 68 12.23 3.49 21.51
CA LEU A 68 11.81 2.14 21.14
C LEU A 68 12.78 1.11 21.74
N THR A 69 14.08 1.37 21.64
CA THR A 69 15.13 0.52 22.22
C THR A 69 14.98 0.39 23.74
N ASP A 70 14.72 1.49 24.45
CA ASP A 70 14.48 1.48 25.90
C ASP A 70 13.28 0.59 26.29
N PHE A 71 12.21 0.59 25.50
CA PHE A 71 11.08 -0.30 25.75
C PHE A 71 11.46 -1.77 25.60
N PHE A 72 12.27 -2.11 24.59
CA PHE A 72 12.67 -3.50 24.36
C PHE A 72 13.55 -4.01 25.49
N ILE A 73 14.53 -3.21 25.94
CA ILE A 73 15.40 -3.57 27.06
C ILE A 73 14.58 -3.80 28.34
N LYS A 74 13.58 -2.96 28.60
CA LYS A 74 12.69 -3.12 29.77
C LYS A 74 11.87 -4.40 29.67
N ILE A 75 11.19 -4.62 28.55
CA ILE A 75 10.34 -5.79 28.34
C ILE A 75 11.15 -7.09 28.37
N ASP A 76 12.33 -7.12 27.74
CA ASP A 76 13.21 -8.28 27.79
C ASP A 76 13.76 -8.53 29.20
N GLY A 77 13.98 -7.47 29.97
CA GLY A 77 14.41 -7.54 31.37
C GLY A 77 13.33 -8.00 32.35
N ASP A 78 12.04 -8.01 31.95
CA ASP A 78 10.95 -8.40 32.84
C ASP A 78 11.03 -9.88 33.23
N ASP A 79 10.81 -10.15 34.52
CA ASP A 79 10.60 -11.50 35.02
C ASP A 79 9.22 -11.99 34.56
N PRO A 80 9.12 -13.08 33.78
CA PRO A 80 7.83 -13.65 33.40
C PRO A 80 6.95 -14.07 34.58
N ALA A 81 7.48 -14.14 35.81
CA ALA A 81 6.71 -14.32 37.05
C ALA A 81 5.96 -13.08 37.53
N ASP A 82 6.40 -11.90 37.14
CA ASP A 82 5.87 -10.62 37.60
C ASP A 82 4.93 -10.03 36.55
N LEU A 83 3.70 -10.58 36.52
CA LEU A 83 2.68 -10.17 35.57
C LEU A 83 2.38 -8.65 35.64
N PRO A 84 2.23 -8.02 36.82
CA PRO A 84 2.01 -6.58 36.90
C PRO A 84 3.11 -5.74 36.22
N VAL A 85 4.38 -6.08 36.43
CA VAL A 85 5.50 -5.35 35.82
C VAL A 85 5.52 -5.53 34.31
N PHE A 86 5.36 -6.78 33.83
CA PHE A 86 5.26 -7.06 32.40
C PHE A 86 4.12 -6.28 31.73
N LEU A 87 2.93 -6.29 32.34
CA LEU A 87 1.77 -5.57 31.81
C LEU A 87 2.01 -4.06 31.77
N LEU A 88 2.66 -3.49 32.79
CA LEU A 88 3.00 -2.07 32.82
C LEU A 88 3.91 -1.69 31.65
N HIS A 89 4.99 -2.42 31.43
CA HIS A 89 5.94 -2.12 30.36
C HIS A 89 5.34 -2.39 28.98
N MET A 90 4.62 -3.50 28.81
CA MET A 90 3.97 -3.84 27.54
C MET A 90 2.89 -2.82 27.15
N ARG A 91 2.02 -2.42 28.08
CA ARG A 91 1.01 -1.37 27.81
C ARG A 91 1.65 -0.02 27.51
N SER A 92 2.75 0.31 28.19
CA SER A 92 3.48 1.55 27.91
C SER A 92 4.09 1.56 26.51
N PHE A 93 4.62 0.42 26.06
CA PHE A 93 5.12 0.25 24.70
C PHE A 93 4.00 0.34 23.66
N ILE A 94 2.90 -0.39 23.85
CA ILE A 94 1.72 -0.35 22.97
C ILE A 94 1.17 1.08 22.88
N GLY A 95 1.01 1.75 24.03
CA GLY A 95 0.54 3.12 24.08
C GLY A 95 1.49 4.11 23.39
N TYR A 96 2.80 3.88 23.45
CA TYR A 96 3.76 4.68 22.69
C TYR A 96 3.60 4.48 21.17
N LEU A 97 3.47 3.23 20.71
CA LEU A 97 3.23 2.94 19.30
C LEU A 97 1.95 3.60 18.81
N ASP A 98 0.85 3.46 19.56
CA ASP A 98 -0.44 4.02 19.17
C ASP A 98 -0.40 5.56 19.13
N GLU A 99 -0.01 6.20 20.23
CA GLU A 99 -0.11 7.66 20.37
C GLU A 99 1.01 8.45 19.69
N LYS A 100 2.24 7.90 19.63
CA LYS A 100 3.41 8.63 19.14
C LYS A 100 3.84 8.21 17.74
N VAL A 101 3.57 6.98 17.34
CA VAL A 101 3.99 6.44 16.04
C VAL A 101 2.82 6.39 15.07
N LEU A 102 1.66 5.88 15.47
CA LEU A 102 0.55 5.57 14.56
C LEU A 102 -0.51 6.67 14.43
N LYS A 103 -0.82 7.40 15.52
CA LYS A 103 -1.93 8.36 15.56
C LYS A 103 -1.97 9.34 14.39
N LYS A 104 -0.83 9.97 14.11
CA LYS A 104 -0.73 10.95 13.01
C LYS A 104 -0.81 10.27 11.64
N PRO A 105 0.00 9.24 11.32
CA PRO A 105 -0.13 8.51 10.06
C PRO A 105 -1.55 7.97 9.80
N LEU A 106 -2.22 7.40 10.81
CA LEU A 106 -3.58 6.88 10.66
C LEU A 106 -4.59 8.00 10.41
N ALA A 107 -4.50 9.11 11.15
CA ALA A 107 -5.36 10.27 10.90
C ALA A 107 -5.12 10.89 9.51
N GLU A 108 -3.88 10.91 9.03
CA GLU A 108 -3.55 11.38 7.67
C GLU A 108 -4.13 10.43 6.61
N MET A 109 -4.10 9.11 6.85
CA MET A 109 -4.72 8.11 5.98
C MET A 109 -6.24 8.24 5.92
N GLU A 110 -6.89 8.49 7.06
CA GLU A 110 -8.34 8.75 7.10
C GLU A 110 -8.72 10.10 6.48
N ALA A 111 -7.85 11.10 6.62
CA ALA A 111 -8.02 12.42 6.03
C ALA A 111 -7.56 12.49 4.57
N THR A 112 -7.10 11.38 3.96
CA THR A 112 -6.57 11.45 2.60
C THR A 112 -7.70 11.63 1.60
N ASP A 113 -7.84 12.87 1.14
CA ASP A 113 -8.79 13.30 0.11
C ASP A 113 -8.58 12.48 -1.17
N THR A 114 -9.58 11.67 -1.54
CA THR A 114 -9.61 10.90 -2.78
C THR A 114 -9.42 11.78 -4.02
N SER A 115 -9.77 13.06 -3.94
CA SER A 115 -9.48 14.06 -4.98
C SER A 115 -7.99 14.21 -5.30
N HIS A 116 -7.12 14.17 -4.29
CA HIS A 116 -5.67 14.28 -4.48
C HIS A 116 -5.08 13.03 -5.18
N PHE A 117 -5.56 11.84 -4.85
CA PHE A 117 -5.11 10.63 -5.55
C PHE A 117 -5.70 10.51 -6.94
N ASN A 118 -6.94 10.93 -7.16
CA ASN A 118 -7.52 11.01 -8.50
C ASN A 118 -6.68 11.90 -9.42
N ALA A 119 -6.25 13.07 -8.93
CA ALA A 119 -5.33 13.94 -9.66
C ALA A 119 -3.99 13.26 -9.98
N LYS A 120 -3.40 12.53 -9.02
CA LYS A 120 -2.15 11.77 -9.25
C LYS A 120 -2.32 10.63 -10.24
N VAL A 121 -3.47 9.94 -10.25
CA VAL A 121 -3.77 8.92 -11.26
C VAL A 121 -3.91 9.56 -12.63
N LEU A 122 -4.60 10.70 -12.77
CA LEU A 122 -4.70 11.43 -14.03
C LEU A 122 -3.33 11.80 -14.61
N ASP A 123 -2.39 12.25 -13.76
CA ASP A 123 -1.00 12.50 -14.17
C ASP A 123 -0.30 11.20 -14.63
N ALA A 124 -0.44 10.12 -13.87
CA ALA A 124 0.11 8.82 -14.25
C ALA A 124 -0.44 8.34 -15.61
N LEU A 125 -1.75 8.47 -15.88
CA LEU A 125 -2.36 8.13 -17.16
C LEU A 125 -1.76 8.95 -18.32
N THR A 126 -1.48 10.23 -18.08
CA THR A 126 -0.80 11.11 -19.06
C THR A 126 0.62 10.63 -19.35
N GLN A 127 1.36 10.20 -18.32
CA GLN A 127 2.68 9.62 -18.50
C GLN A 127 2.65 8.29 -19.27
N VAL A 128 1.67 7.41 -19.00
CA VAL A 128 1.50 6.16 -19.77
C VAL A 128 1.25 6.46 -21.25
N GLN A 129 0.46 7.48 -21.58
CA GLN A 129 0.22 7.89 -22.97
C GLN A 129 1.51 8.38 -23.66
N ARG A 130 2.32 9.20 -22.99
CA ARG A 130 3.63 9.64 -23.50
C ARG A 130 4.55 8.45 -23.75
N ASN A 131 4.65 7.53 -22.79
CA ASN A 131 5.47 6.32 -22.91
C ASN A 131 4.98 5.41 -24.05
N THR A 132 3.67 5.27 -24.21
CA THR A 132 3.05 4.54 -25.33
C THR A 132 3.41 5.17 -26.67
N GLY A 133 3.27 6.49 -26.80
CA GLY A 133 3.61 7.22 -28.02
C GLY A 133 5.09 7.09 -28.38
N GLY A 134 5.99 7.31 -27.41
CA GLY A 134 7.43 7.13 -27.62
C GLY A 134 7.78 5.69 -28.03
N ARG A 135 7.08 4.70 -27.48
CA ARG A 135 7.30 3.30 -27.82
C ARG A 135 6.80 2.95 -29.22
N LYS A 136 5.66 3.49 -29.66
CA LYS A 136 5.19 3.36 -31.06
C LYS A 136 6.21 3.94 -32.05
N VAL A 137 6.76 5.12 -31.75
CA VAL A 137 7.83 5.73 -32.55
C VAL A 137 9.05 4.82 -32.65
N PHE A 138 9.47 4.19 -31.54
CA PHE A 138 10.55 3.20 -31.59
C PHE A 138 10.23 2.08 -32.57
N PHE A 139 9.05 1.46 -32.50
CA PHE A 139 8.71 0.33 -33.37
C PHE A 139 8.67 0.76 -34.84
N LYS A 140 8.13 1.96 -35.11
CA LYS A 140 8.12 2.55 -36.45
C LYS A 140 9.54 2.73 -37.01
N ASN A 141 10.46 3.24 -36.19
CA ASN A 141 11.88 3.37 -36.54
C ASN A 141 12.59 2.02 -36.73
N ASN A 142 12.01 0.92 -36.23
CA ASN A 142 12.49 -0.45 -36.42
C ASN A 142 11.65 -1.23 -37.46
N GLY A 143 10.92 -0.52 -38.33
CA GLY A 143 10.23 -1.11 -39.48
C GLY A 143 8.83 -1.68 -39.19
N THR A 144 8.24 -1.43 -38.03
CA THR A 144 6.86 -1.81 -37.73
C THR A 144 6.00 -0.62 -37.36
N ASP A 145 5.01 -0.30 -38.20
CA ASP A 145 3.98 0.66 -37.83
C ASP A 145 2.92 -0.02 -36.94
N VAL A 146 2.97 0.28 -35.64
CA VAL A 146 2.08 -0.30 -34.64
C VAL A 146 0.63 0.12 -34.87
N ASP A 147 0.38 1.35 -35.32
CA ASP A 147 -0.98 1.86 -35.50
C ASP A 147 -1.70 1.20 -36.68
N ALA A 148 -0.95 0.65 -37.64
CA ALA A 148 -1.47 -0.14 -38.74
C ALA A 148 -1.46 -1.66 -38.49
N HIS A 149 -0.98 -2.12 -37.32
CA HIS A 149 -0.84 -3.54 -37.04
C HIS A 149 -2.22 -4.18 -36.73
N PRO A 150 -2.61 -5.28 -37.40
CA PRO A 150 -3.96 -5.86 -37.28
C PRO A 150 -4.31 -6.27 -35.85
N ASP A 151 -3.35 -6.80 -35.08
CA ASP A 151 -3.57 -7.18 -33.69
C ASP A 151 -3.67 -5.98 -32.72
N PHE A 152 -3.19 -4.80 -33.12
CA PHE A 152 -3.18 -3.62 -32.25
C PHE A 152 -4.43 -2.76 -32.42
N ILE A 153 -4.98 -2.69 -33.64
CA ILE A 153 -6.23 -1.98 -33.94
C ILE A 153 -7.35 -2.32 -32.94
N PRO A 154 -7.73 -3.59 -32.69
CA PRO A 154 -8.80 -3.91 -31.77
C PRO A 154 -8.46 -3.52 -30.31
N LEU A 155 -7.19 -3.60 -29.91
CA LEU A 155 -6.75 -3.17 -28.58
C LEU A 155 -6.93 -1.65 -28.43
N GLN A 156 -6.63 -0.88 -29.47
CA GLN A 156 -6.79 0.57 -29.47
C GLN A 156 -8.27 0.97 -29.45
N GLU A 157 -9.11 0.30 -30.25
CA GLU A 157 -10.56 0.50 -30.27
C GLU A 157 -11.20 0.17 -28.91
N GLU A 158 -10.76 -0.90 -28.25
CA GLU A 158 -11.21 -1.26 -26.90
C GLU A 158 -10.78 -0.23 -25.85
N GLN A 159 -9.53 0.25 -25.90
CA GLN A 159 -9.01 1.14 -24.87
C GLN A 159 -9.60 2.55 -24.94
N ARG A 160 -9.87 3.07 -26.15
CA ARG A 160 -10.30 4.46 -26.36
C ARG A 160 -11.52 4.87 -25.52
N PRO A 161 -12.64 4.13 -25.48
CA PRO A 161 -13.77 4.46 -24.60
C PRO A 161 -13.43 4.28 -23.12
N VAL A 162 -12.64 3.26 -22.77
CA VAL A 162 -12.29 2.95 -21.37
C VAL A 162 -11.45 4.05 -20.74
N ILE A 163 -10.41 4.53 -21.44
CA ILE A 163 -9.54 5.59 -20.90
C ILE A 163 -10.27 6.94 -20.83
N ALA A 164 -11.20 7.20 -21.75
CA ALA A 164 -12.03 8.39 -21.72
C ALA A 164 -12.95 8.37 -20.49
N GLU A 165 -13.65 7.26 -20.27
CA GLU A 165 -14.55 7.13 -19.12
C GLU A 165 -13.79 7.12 -17.80
N TYR A 166 -12.66 6.40 -17.72
CA TYR A 166 -11.87 6.36 -16.49
C TYR A 166 -11.32 7.74 -16.11
N ARG A 167 -10.90 8.54 -17.10
CA ARG A 167 -10.51 9.95 -16.86
C ARG A 167 -11.67 10.80 -16.39
N ARG A 168 -12.86 10.59 -16.95
CA ARG A 168 -14.08 11.31 -16.55
C ARG A 168 -14.39 11.07 -15.08
N VAL A 169 -14.50 9.80 -14.67
CA VAL A 169 -14.84 9.44 -13.28
C VAL A 169 -13.77 9.86 -12.28
N LEU A 170 -12.49 9.86 -12.66
CA LEU A 170 -11.42 10.40 -11.82
C LEU A 170 -11.56 11.93 -11.66
N ALA A 171 -11.86 12.65 -12.75
CA ALA A 171 -12.00 14.10 -12.71
C ALA A 171 -13.24 14.57 -11.92
N SER A 172 -14.30 13.76 -11.89
CA SER A 172 -15.51 14.01 -11.11
C SER A 172 -15.50 13.40 -9.70
N ASN A 173 -14.38 12.78 -9.29
CA ASN A 173 -14.24 12.09 -8.00
C ASN A 173 -15.29 11.00 -7.76
N GLU A 174 -15.72 10.32 -8.81
CA GLU A 174 -16.63 9.16 -8.77
C GLU A 174 -15.89 7.83 -8.48
N VAL A 175 -14.55 7.89 -8.39
CA VAL A 175 -13.69 6.76 -8.01
C VAL A 175 -12.85 7.16 -6.80
N ASP A 176 -12.74 6.24 -5.85
CA ASP A 176 -11.85 6.39 -4.70
C ASP A 176 -10.46 5.83 -5.04
N ALA A 177 -9.68 6.57 -5.84
CA ALA A 177 -8.33 6.15 -6.14
C ALA A 177 -7.44 6.20 -4.89
N VAL A 178 -6.52 5.27 -4.82
CA VAL A 178 -5.51 5.21 -3.76
C VAL A 178 -4.11 5.25 -4.36
N GLU A 179 -3.09 5.47 -3.53
CA GLU A 179 -1.71 5.54 -4.02
C GLU A 179 -1.25 4.29 -4.78
N SER A 180 -1.74 3.10 -4.39
CA SER A 180 -1.41 1.87 -5.10
C SER A 180 -1.84 1.91 -6.57
N ASP A 181 -2.93 2.61 -6.90
CA ASP A 181 -3.37 2.84 -8.27
C ASP A 181 -2.36 3.69 -9.04
N VAL A 182 -1.87 4.78 -8.43
CA VAL A 182 -0.83 5.64 -9.00
C VAL A 182 0.42 4.83 -9.32
N LEU A 183 0.88 4.00 -8.37
CA LEU A 183 2.06 3.16 -8.53
C LEU A 183 1.87 2.10 -9.62
N ILE A 184 0.70 1.45 -9.66
CA ILE A 184 0.38 0.45 -10.69
C ILE A 184 0.45 1.09 -12.08
N PHE A 185 -0.18 2.25 -12.29
CA PHE A 185 -0.17 2.92 -13.59
C PHE A 185 1.22 3.40 -13.99
N LYS A 186 2.02 3.95 -13.05
CA LYS A 186 3.42 4.32 -13.31
C LYS A 186 4.25 3.10 -13.76
N ARG A 187 4.16 1.98 -13.04
CA ARG A 187 4.87 0.74 -13.40
C ARG A 187 4.45 0.18 -14.75
N ILE A 188 3.16 0.22 -15.07
CA ILE A 188 2.67 -0.19 -16.40
C ILE A 188 3.27 0.71 -17.48
N GLY A 189 3.28 2.03 -17.26
CA GLY A 189 3.89 3.00 -18.18
C GLY A 189 5.38 2.75 -18.41
N GLU A 190 6.16 2.51 -17.35
CA GLU A 190 7.58 2.17 -17.44
C GLU A 190 7.80 0.86 -18.20
N ALA A 191 7.01 -0.18 -17.91
CA ALA A 191 7.09 -1.45 -18.60
C ALA A 191 6.78 -1.32 -20.10
N ILE A 192 5.80 -0.48 -20.46
CA ILE A 192 5.48 -0.15 -21.86
C ILE A 192 6.69 0.51 -22.53
N GLN A 193 7.32 1.49 -21.89
CA GLN A 193 8.48 2.20 -22.44
C GLN A 193 9.66 1.24 -22.71
N GLN A 194 9.83 0.23 -21.87
CA GLN A 194 10.89 -0.77 -21.98
C GLN A 194 10.55 -1.97 -22.89
N ALA A 195 9.34 -2.03 -23.46
CA ALA A 195 8.87 -3.21 -24.19
C ALA A 195 9.49 -3.32 -25.60
N VAL A 196 10.67 -3.93 -25.70
CA VAL A 196 11.40 -4.06 -26.99
C VAL A 196 10.74 -4.97 -28.04
N VAL A 197 9.80 -5.81 -27.63
CA VAL A 197 9.09 -6.79 -28.47
C VAL A 197 7.60 -6.42 -28.58
N LEU A 198 7.02 -6.53 -29.79
CA LEU A 198 5.61 -6.20 -30.06
C LEU A 198 4.63 -6.96 -29.18
N ALA A 199 4.79 -8.28 -29.06
CA ALA A 199 3.92 -9.11 -28.22
C ALA A 199 3.89 -8.64 -26.76
N LYS A 200 5.05 -8.24 -26.21
CA LYS A 200 5.14 -7.67 -24.85
C LYS A 200 4.44 -6.31 -24.76
N PHE A 201 4.63 -5.45 -25.77
CA PHE A 201 3.95 -4.17 -25.85
C PHE A 201 2.42 -4.33 -25.89
N PHE A 202 1.89 -5.23 -26.73
CA PHE A 202 0.45 -5.52 -26.81
C PHE A 202 -0.11 -6.09 -25.49
N ALA A 203 0.61 -7.02 -24.87
CA ALA A 203 0.21 -7.58 -23.58
C ALA A 203 0.12 -6.51 -22.49
N LEU A 204 1.09 -5.60 -22.43
CA LEU A 204 1.11 -4.49 -21.46
C LEU A 204 0.03 -3.45 -21.75
N TYR A 205 -0.23 -3.14 -23.03
CA TYR A 205 -1.30 -2.25 -23.44
C TYR A 205 -2.68 -2.82 -23.07
N LYS A 206 -2.89 -4.12 -23.29
CA LYS A 206 -4.11 -4.82 -22.85
C LYS A 206 -4.23 -4.80 -21.32
N LYS A 207 -3.15 -5.08 -20.59
CA LYS A 207 -3.12 -5.03 -19.12
C LYS A 207 -3.50 -3.65 -18.60
N PHE A 208 -2.99 -2.59 -19.23
CA PHE A 208 -3.36 -1.21 -18.90
C PHE A 208 -4.87 -0.99 -19.04
N THR A 209 -5.47 -1.40 -20.16
CA THR A 209 -6.92 -1.33 -20.39
C THR A 209 -7.71 -2.11 -19.34
N THR A 210 -7.32 -3.35 -19.04
CA THR A 210 -7.99 -4.19 -18.04
C THR A 210 -7.93 -3.58 -16.64
N THR A 211 -6.78 -3.01 -16.26
CA THR A 211 -6.63 -2.34 -14.95
C THR A 211 -7.59 -1.15 -14.82
N MET A 212 -7.75 -0.34 -15.87
CA MET A 212 -8.74 0.76 -15.86
C MET A 212 -10.18 0.23 -15.75
N LYS A 213 -10.53 -0.81 -16.53
CA LYS A 213 -11.88 -1.42 -16.48
C LYS A 213 -12.25 -1.91 -15.08
N ASN A 214 -11.32 -2.57 -14.38
CA ASN A 214 -11.56 -3.09 -13.03
C ASN A 214 -11.72 -1.99 -11.98
N LYS A 215 -11.40 -0.74 -12.33
CA LYS A 215 -11.46 0.44 -11.46
C LYS A 215 -12.61 1.37 -11.81
N LEU A 216 -13.36 1.07 -12.88
CA LEU A 216 -14.57 1.81 -13.20
C LEU A 216 -15.70 1.44 -12.23
N PRO A 217 -16.56 2.39 -11.83
CA PRO A 217 -17.77 2.09 -11.08
C PRO A 217 -18.64 1.09 -11.86
N ALA A 218 -19.35 0.22 -11.14
CA ALA A 218 -20.35 -0.64 -11.77
C ALA A 218 -21.42 0.23 -12.45
N GLU A 219 -21.81 -0.13 -13.67
CA GLU A 219 -22.84 0.59 -14.41
C GLU A 219 -24.13 0.64 -13.55
N PRO A 220 -24.76 1.81 -13.37
CA PRO A 220 -26.00 1.88 -12.61
C PRO A 220 -27.03 0.97 -13.29
N ALA A 221 -27.70 0.12 -12.50
CA ALA A 221 -28.74 -0.76 -13.02
C ALA A 221 -29.79 0.09 -13.78
N PRO A 222 -30.24 -0.36 -14.97
CA PRO A 222 -31.27 0.36 -15.70
C PRO A 222 -32.50 0.51 -14.79
N PRO A 223 -33.19 1.66 -14.82
CA PRO A 223 -34.38 1.86 -14.01
C PRO A 223 -35.37 0.76 -14.35
N THR A 224 -35.76 -0.01 -13.34
CA THR A 224 -36.89 -0.94 -13.44
C THR A 224 -38.12 -0.14 -13.85
N ALA A 225 -38.57 -0.37 -15.08
CA ALA A 225 -39.81 0.15 -15.63
C ALA A 225 -41.02 -0.45 -14.94
#